data_AF-A0A7S2P686-F1
#
_entry.id   AF-A0A7S2P686-F1
#
_cell.length_a   1.000
_cell.length_b   1.000
_cell.length_c   1.000
_cell.angle_alpha   90.00
_cell.angle_beta   90.00
_cell.angle_gamma   90.00
#
_symmetry.space_group_name_H-M   'P 1'
#
loop_
_entity.id
_entity.type
_entity.pdbx_description
1 polymer ?
#
loop_
_entity_poly.entity_id
_entity_poly.type
_entity_poly.pdbx_seq_one_letter_code
_entity_poly.pdbx_strand_id
1 'polypeptide(L)'
;SQDSLTVSVSLDEAGTAWCAAVRDREPPPTLNQVVAAGFMTEATDAGVITVTVSDLVRDTEYDVYCAARDDGTKSAKNDTAETAVSKKNIVAYAEVLATKFDAHVIYDSLGPSLLSAAPPHNAFGVSATPTLTLTFNEDVQAGTGSFVLR
;
A
#
# COMPACT_ATOMS: atom_id res chain seq x y z
N SER A 1 -4.63 2.56 -5.77
CA SER A 1 -4.85 3.90 -5.18
C SER A 1 -3.53 4.68 -5.22
N GLN A 2 -3.54 6.01 -5.07
CA GLN A 2 -2.31 6.84 -5.06
C GLN A 2 -1.52 6.72 -3.74
N ASP A 3 -2.02 5.96 -2.77
CA ASP A 3 -1.43 5.65 -1.47
C ASP A 3 -1.15 4.14 -1.31
N SER A 4 -1.00 3.42 -2.43
CA SER A 4 -0.83 1.96 -2.43
C SER A 4 0.14 1.49 -3.51
N LEU A 5 0.84 0.40 -3.24
CA LEU A 5 1.65 -0.33 -4.21
C LEU A 5 1.03 -1.71 -4.50
N THR A 6 1.01 -2.11 -5.77
CA THR A 6 0.67 -3.47 -6.17
C THR A 6 1.95 -4.23 -6.48
N VAL A 7 2.21 -5.30 -5.73
CA VAL A 7 3.42 -6.12 -5.83
C VAL A 7 3.07 -7.45 -6.46
N SER A 8 3.72 -7.80 -7.57
CA SER A 8 3.57 -9.12 -8.20
C SER A 8 4.54 -10.11 -7.57
N VAL A 9 4.02 -11.22 -7.06
CA VAL A 9 4.80 -12.31 -6.48
C VAL A 9 4.53 -13.60 -7.26
N SER A 10 5.58 -14.28 -7.69
CA SER A 10 5.45 -15.60 -8.33
C SER A 10 5.65 -16.68 -7.28
N LEU A 11 4.67 -17.57 -7.14
CA LEU A 11 4.74 -18.77 -6.32
C LEU A 11 4.85 -20.00 -7.25
N ASP A 12 5.72 -20.93 -6.90
CA ASP A 12 5.90 -22.21 -7.61
C ASP A 12 4.96 -23.32 -7.10
N GLU A 13 4.23 -23.05 -6.02
CA GLU A 13 3.19 -23.90 -5.44
C GLU A 13 2.10 -23.07 -4.75
N ALA A 14 1.11 -23.74 -4.15
CA ALA A 14 0.10 -23.09 -3.33
C ALA A 14 0.73 -22.48 -2.07
N GLY A 15 0.40 -21.23 -1.76
CA GLY A 15 1.03 -20.53 -0.64
C GLY A 15 0.41 -19.18 -0.37
N THR A 16 0.90 -18.52 0.67
CA THR A 16 0.54 -17.13 0.96
C THR A 16 1.78 -16.26 0.85
N ALA A 17 1.65 -15.11 0.20
CA ALA A 17 2.67 -14.09 0.18
C ALA A 17 2.25 -12.89 1.02
N TRP A 18 3.19 -12.35 1.80
CA TRP A 18 3.09 -11.06 2.48
C TRP A 18 4.10 -10.10 1.90
N CYS A 19 3.77 -8.82 1.87
CA CYS A 19 4.74 -7.78 1.56
C CYS A 19 4.62 -6.63 2.56
N ALA A 20 5.74 -5.97 2.83
CA ALA A 20 5.78 -4.74 3.61
C ALA A 20 6.68 -3.72 2.92
N ALA A 21 6.31 -2.45 3.04
CA ALA A 21 7.09 -1.34 2.55
C ALA A 21 7.63 -0.54 3.74
N VAL A 22 8.93 -0.25 3.72
CA VAL A 22 9.59 0.71 4.63
C VAL A 22 10.11 1.87 3.80
N ARG A 23 10.25 3.07 4.38
CA ARG A 23 10.77 4.21 3.62
C ARG A 23 12.17 3.89 3.07
N ASP A 24 12.51 4.47 1.93
CA ASP A 24 13.84 4.31 1.32
C ASP A 24 14.96 4.56 2.35
N ARG A 25 15.96 3.67 2.35
CA ARG A 25 17.12 3.67 3.26
C ARG A 25 16.82 3.43 4.74
N GLU A 26 15.58 3.10 5.11
CA GLU A 26 15.30 2.59 6.45
C GLU A 26 15.79 1.14 6.60
N PRO A 27 16.05 0.68 7.85
CA PRO A 27 16.41 -0.71 8.08
C PRO A 27 15.34 -1.68 7.54
N PRO A 28 15.75 -2.83 6.97
CA PRO A 28 14.80 -3.82 6.47
C PRO A 28 13.91 -4.34 7.61
N PRO A 29 12.61 -4.57 7.35
CA PRO A 29 11.72 -5.16 8.33
C PRO A 29 12.13 -6.62 8.59
N THR A 30 12.01 -7.06 9.84
CA THR A 30 12.13 -8.48 10.16
C THR A 30 11.01 -9.29 9.51
N LEU A 31 11.21 -10.60 9.35
CA LEU A 31 10.18 -11.50 8.84
C LEU A 31 8.84 -11.37 9.59
N ASN A 32 8.90 -11.27 10.93
CA ASN A 32 7.70 -11.11 11.75
C ASN A 32 7.00 -9.77 11.49
N GLN A 33 7.74 -8.70 11.17
CA GLN A 33 7.15 -7.42 10.81
C GLN A 33 6.49 -7.46 9.42
N VAL A 34 7.08 -8.17 8.46
CA VAL A 34 6.46 -8.37 7.14
C VAL A 34 5.12 -9.09 7.28
N VAL A 35 5.06 -10.18 8.06
CA VAL A 35 3.81 -10.91 8.31
C VAL A 35 2.82 -10.07 9.12
N ALA A 36 3.29 -9.36 10.14
CA ALA A 36 2.44 -8.52 11.01
C ALA A 36 1.88 -7.28 10.31
N ALA A 37 2.50 -6.82 9.21
CA ALA A 37 1.96 -5.75 8.37
C ALA A 37 0.61 -6.14 7.74
N GLY A 38 0.35 -7.43 7.58
CA GLY A 38 -0.97 -7.96 7.20
C GLY A 38 -1.34 -7.82 5.72
N PHE A 39 -0.51 -7.15 4.90
CA PHE A 39 -0.71 -7.10 3.45
C PHE A 39 -0.33 -8.44 2.82
N MET A 40 -1.34 -9.21 2.43
CA MET A 40 -1.16 -10.57 1.95
C MET A 40 -2.10 -10.94 0.82
N THR A 41 -1.71 -11.98 0.08
CA THR A 41 -2.57 -12.69 -0.88
C THR A 41 -2.28 -14.18 -0.77
N GLU A 42 -3.35 -14.98 -0.67
CA GLU A 42 -3.28 -16.44 -0.68
C GLU A 42 -3.49 -16.98 -2.11
N ALA A 43 -2.76 -18.03 -2.46
CA ALA A 43 -2.88 -18.75 -3.72
C ALA A 43 -3.14 -20.22 -3.44
N THR A 44 -4.12 -20.82 -4.14
CA THR A 44 -4.42 -22.25 -4.03
C THR A 44 -3.58 -23.12 -4.96
N ASP A 45 -2.83 -22.51 -5.88
CA ASP A 45 -2.01 -23.16 -6.90
C ASP A 45 -0.78 -22.28 -7.20
N ALA A 46 0.22 -22.85 -7.87
CA ALA A 46 1.34 -22.10 -8.41
C ALA A 46 0.88 -21.01 -9.39
N GLY A 47 1.56 -19.87 -9.41
CA GLY A 47 1.24 -18.78 -10.31
C GLY A 47 1.71 -17.42 -9.82
N VAL A 48 1.35 -16.39 -10.57
CA VAL A 48 1.62 -14.99 -10.18
C VAL A 48 0.40 -14.45 -9.46
N ILE A 49 0.62 -13.98 -8.23
CA ILE A 49 -0.36 -13.28 -7.42
C ILE A 49 0.04 -11.81 -7.21
N THR A 50 -0.92 -10.99 -6.83
CA THR A 50 -0.70 -9.58 -6.50
C THR A 50 -0.96 -9.33 -5.02
N VAL A 51 0.00 -8.74 -4.32
CA VAL A 51 -0.16 -8.24 -2.94
C VAL A 51 -0.32 -6.72 -3.00
N THR A 52 -1.36 -6.18 -2.37
CA THR A 52 -1.56 -4.73 -2.30
C THR A 52 -1.09 -4.21 -0.94
N VAL A 53 -0.06 -3.36 -0.94
CA VAL A 53 0.41 -2.63 0.24
C VAL A 53 -0.26 -1.27 0.23
N SER A 54 -1.10 -0.96 1.22
CA SER A 54 -1.86 0.29 1.32
C SER A 54 -1.32 1.21 2.43
N ASP A 55 -2.01 2.34 2.63
CA ASP A 55 -1.73 3.31 3.70
C ASP A 55 -0.32 3.91 3.62
N LEU A 56 0.18 4.06 2.40
CA LEU A 56 1.48 4.65 2.12
C LEU A 56 1.36 6.16 1.94
N VAL A 57 2.43 6.88 2.29
CA VAL A 57 2.52 8.31 2.03
C VAL A 57 2.73 8.52 0.54
N ARG A 58 1.96 9.44 -0.06
CA ARG A 58 2.07 9.81 -1.46
C ARG A 58 3.44 10.41 -1.76
N ASP A 59 3.87 10.33 -3.03
CA ASP A 59 5.15 10.88 -3.50
C ASP A 59 6.36 10.51 -2.61
N THR A 60 6.39 9.27 -2.14
CA THR A 60 7.42 8.80 -1.22
C THR A 60 8.07 7.53 -1.80
N GLU A 61 9.40 7.47 -1.68
CA GLU A 61 10.21 6.31 -2.04
C GLU A 61 10.20 5.27 -0.91
N TYR A 62 10.03 4.01 -1.27
CA TYR A 62 9.97 2.88 -0.36
C TYR A 62 10.88 1.73 -0.83
N ASP A 63 11.45 1.02 0.15
CA ASP A 63 12.02 -0.31 -0.01
C ASP A 63 10.94 -1.35 0.32
N VAL A 64 10.64 -2.23 -0.63
CA VAL A 64 9.60 -3.27 -0.48
C VAL A 64 10.24 -4.63 -0.28
N TYR A 65 9.73 -5.37 0.71
CA TYR A 65 10.18 -6.71 1.06
C TYR A 65 8.99 -7.66 1.11
N CYS A 66 9.14 -8.85 0.54
CA CYS A 66 8.11 -9.88 0.55
C CYS A 66 8.61 -11.17 1.18
N ALA A 67 7.67 -11.90 1.77
CA ALA A 67 7.87 -13.23 2.29
C ALA A 67 6.78 -14.14 1.75
N ALA A 68 7.11 -15.39 1.45
CA ALA A 68 6.13 -16.41 1.10
C ALA A 68 6.17 -17.54 2.14
N ARG A 69 5.01 -18.09 2.45
CA ARG A 69 4.84 -19.30 3.25
C ARG A 69 4.17 -20.34 2.39
N ASP A 70 4.76 -21.53 2.36
CA ASP A 70 4.08 -22.73 1.89
C ASP A 70 2.87 -22.98 2.79
N ASP A 71 1.66 -22.92 2.22
CA ASP A 71 0.44 -23.26 2.96
C ASP A 71 0.07 -24.73 2.90
N GLY A 72 0.90 -25.50 2.21
CA GLY A 72 0.92 -26.94 2.25
C GLY A 72 -0.44 -27.49 1.91
N THR A 73 -0.97 -27.21 0.71
CA THR A 73 -2.01 -28.11 0.18
C THR A 73 -1.88 -28.48 -1.29
N LYS A 74 -1.73 -29.79 -1.48
CA LYS A 74 -1.57 -30.58 -2.70
C LYS A 74 -0.19 -30.44 -3.33
N SER A 75 0.66 -31.40 -2.97
CA SER A 75 1.56 -32.06 -3.94
C SER A 75 0.98 -31.97 -5.35
N ALA A 76 1.81 -31.82 -6.37
CA ALA A 76 1.41 -31.88 -7.78
C ALA A 76 0.54 -33.13 -8.16
N LYS A 77 0.30 -34.04 -7.21
CA LYS A 77 -0.54 -35.24 -7.26
C LYS A 77 -1.88 -35.20 -6.54
N ASN A 78 -2.34 -34.06 -5.98
CA ASN A 78 -3.67 -33.94 -5.36
C ASN A 78 -3.88 -34.88 -4.14
N ASP A 79 -2.81 -35.16 -3.37
CA ASP A 79 -2.81 -36.07 -2.21
C ASP A 79 -2.93 -35.31 -0.87
N THR A 80 -3.95 -35.61 -0.09
CA THR A 80 -4.21 -35.06 1.24
C THR A 80 -3.30 -35.63 2.34
N ALA A 81 -2.59 -36.73 2.07
CA ALA A 81 -1.62 -37.28 3.02
C ALA A 81 -0.41 -36.35 3.15
N GLU A 82 0.09 -35.81 2.05
CA GLU A 82 1.24 -34.88 2.04
C GLU A 82 0.90 -33.54 2.70
N THR A 83 -0.35 -33.08 2.58
CA THR A 83 -0.82 -31.87 3.29
C THR A 83 -0.81 -31.99 4.81
N ALA A 84 -0.89 -33.23 5.34
CA ALA A 84 -0.78 -33.49 6.76
C ALA A 84 0.70 -33.58 7.23
N VAL A 85 1.66 -33.72 6.30
CA VAL A 85 3.09 -33.79 6.58
C VAL A 85 3.84 -32.51 6.17
N SER A 86 3.26 -31.67 5.30
CA SER A 86 3.92 -30.44 4.84
C SER A 86 4.12 -29.51 6.03
N LYS A 87 5.38 -29.23 6.33
CA LYS A 87 5.73 -28.21 7.30
C LYS A 87 5.47 -26.88 6.61
N LYS A 88 4.43 -26.16 7.03
CA LYS A 88 4.17 -24.79 6.57
C LYS A 88 5.39 -23.92 6.87
N ASN A 89 6.30 -23.88 5.91
CA ASN A 89 7.58 -23.22 6.06
C ASN A 89 7.47 -21.87 5.38
N ILE A 90 7.88 -20.86 6.13
CA ILE A 90 8.06 -19.53 5.59
C ILE A 90 9.50 -19.39 5.13
N VAL A 91 9.71 -18.63 4.05
CA VAL A 91 11.04 -18.27 3.55
C VAL A 91 11.94 -17.75 4.67
N ALA A 92 13.23 -18.05 4.58
CA ALA A 92 14.21 -17.59 5.54
C ALA A 92 14.36 -16.07 5.48
N TYR A 93 14.82 -15.45 6.57
CA TYR A 93 15.01 -13.99 6.60
C TYR A 93 15.96 -13.47 5.52
N ALA A 94 16.99 -14.25 5.15
CA ALA A 94 17.90 -13.88 4.06
C ALA A 94 17.19 -13.82 2.70
N GLU A 95 16.18 -14.67 2.47
CA GLU A 95 15.38 -14.67 1.25
C GLU A 95 14.46 -13.45 1.21
N VAL A 96 13.87 -13.05 2.35
CA VAL A 96 13.14 -11.78 2.48
C VAL A 96 14.03 -10.61 2.08
N LEU A 97 15.26 -10.54 2.60
CA LEU A 97 16.21 -9.48 2.24
C LEU A 97 16.55 -9.48 0.74
N ALA A 98 16.61 -10.65 0.11
CA ALA A 98 16.86 -10.79 -1.33
C ALA A 98 15.67 -10.34 -2.20
N THR A 99 14.46 -10.24 -1.65
CA THR A 99 13.28 -9.74 -2.40
C THR A 99 13.24 -8.22 -2.55
N LYS A 100 14.17 -7.48 -1.92
CA LYS A 100 14.18 -6.01 -1.94
C LYS A 100 14.02 -5.48 -3.36
N PHE A 101 13.06 -4.59 -3.55
CA PHE A 101 13.01 -3.71 -4.71
C PHE A 101 12.52 -2.32 -4.31
N ASP A 102 12.92 -1.32 -5.10
CA ASP A 102 12.62 0.08 -4.84
C ASP A 102 11.30 0.44 -5.53
N ALA A 103 10.43 1.14 -4.82
CA ALA A 103 9.13 1.55 -5.32
C ALA A 103 8.85 3.01 -4.97
N HIS A 104 8.38 3.78 -5.95
CA HIS A 104 7.88 5.13 -5.73
C HIS A 104 6.37 5.12 -5.73
N VAL A 105 5.76 5.55 -4.64
CA VAL A 105 4.32 5.80 -4.62
C VAL A 105 4.06 7.03 -5.49
N ILE A 106 3.28 6.84 -6.56
CA ILE A 106 2.99 7.87 -7.56
C ILE A 106 2.63 9.22 -6.92
N TYR A 107 3.12 10.29 -7.54
CA TYR A 107 2.83 11.66 -7.15
C TYR A 107 1.31 11.91 -7.13
N ASP A 108 0.89 12.74 -6.19
CA ASP A 108 -0.48 13.23 -6.10
C ASP A 108 -0.81 14.15 -7.29
N SER A 109 -1.23 13.56 -8.40
CA SER A 109 -1.56 14.31 -9.61
C SER A 109 -2.95 14.96 -9.58
N LEU A 110 -3.74 14.74 -8.53
CA LEU A 110 -5.06 15.34 -8.40
C LEU A 110 -4.92 16.58 -7.52
N GLY A 111 -5.36 17.72 -8.04
CA GLY A 111 -5.39 18.94 -7.25
C GLY A 111 -6.53 18.90 -6.24
N PRO A 112 -6.41 19.61 -5.10
CA PRO A 112 -7.45 19.67 -4.09
C PRO A 112 -8.75 20.23 -4.70
N SER A 113 -9.86 19.57 -4.41
CA SER A 113 -11.20 19.98 -4.80
C SER A 113 -11.89 20.71 -3.64
N LEU A 114 -12.58 21.80 -3.96
CA LEU A 114 -13.33 22.57 -2.97
C LEU A 114 -14.58 21.79 -2.56
N LEU A 115 -14.67 21.42 -1.29
CA LEU A 115 -15.87 20.79 -0.71
C LEU A 115 -16.90 21.83 -0.27
N SER A 116 -16.44 22.92 0.37
CA SER A 116 -17.33 23.99 0.82
C SER A 116 -16.62 25.33 1.02
N ALA A 117 -17.40 26.41 1.00
CA ALA A 117 -16.97 27.77 1.31
C ALA A 117 -17.95 28.40 2.31
N ALA A 118 -17.41 29.10 3.31
CA ALA A 118 -18.17 29.83 4.31
C ALA A 118 -17.64 31.27 4.43
N PRO A 119 -18.50 32.31 4.33
CA PRO A 119 -19.92 32.23 4.00
C PRO A 119 -20.19 31.64 2.61
N PRO A 120 -21.31 30.93 2.41
CA PRO A 120 -21.65 30.43 1.08
C PRO A 120 -21.94 31.59 0.12
N HIS A 121 -21.86 31.30 -1.18
CA HIS A 121 -22.27 32.25 -2.21
C HIS A 121 -23.70 32.77 -1.93
N ASN A 122 -23.91 34.08 -2.08
CA ASN A 122 -25.16 34.79 -1.77
C ASN A 122 -25.61 34.73 -0.31
N ALA A 123 -24.71 34.52 0.66
CA ALA A 123 -25.03 34.68 2.06
C ALA A 123 -25.46 36.13 2.37
N PHE A 124 -26.63 36.28 3.01
CA PHE A 124 -27.10 37.55 3.56
C PHE A 124 -26.70 37.69 5.03
N GLY A 125 -26.65 38.91 5.55
CA GLY A 125 -26.31 39.16 6.96
C GLY A 125 -24.87 38.83 7.33
N VAL A 126 -23.97 38.78 6.34
CA VAL A 126 -22.53 38.59 6.54
C VAL A 126 -21.93 39.85 7.18
N SER A 127 -21.02 39.67 8.14
CA SER A 127 -20.27 40.78 8.78
C SER A 127 -19.56 41.66 7.74
N ALA A 128 -19.33 42.93 8.08
CA ALA A 128 -18.50 43.83 7.27
C ALA A 128 -17.03 43.40 7.16
N THR A 129 -16.57 42.52 8.06
CA THR A 129 -15.22 41.94 8.06
C THR A 129 -15.30 40.41 8.17
N PRO A 130 -15.86 39.71 7.16
CA PRO A 130 -16.01 38.27 7.26
C PRO A 130 -14.67 37.58 7.05
N THR A 131 -14.47 36.46 7.73
CA THR A 131 -13.41 35.50 7.38
C THR A 131 -13.98 34.53 6.37
N LEU A 132 -13.32 34.38 5.22
CA LEU A 132 -13.62 33.33 4.25
C LEU A 132 -12.90 32.05 4.68
N THR A 133 -13.66 30.98 4.89
CA THR A 133 -13.13 29.64 5.16
C THR A 133 -13.44 28.73 3.99
N LEU A 134 -12.42 28.10 3.42
CA LEU A 134 -12.53 27.11 2.36
C LEU A 134 -12.15 25.74 2.93
N THR A 135 -12.97 24.72 2.65
CA THR A 135 -12.69 23.33 3.03
C THR A 135 -12.45 22.53 1.77
N PHE A 136 -11.35 21.80 1.72
CA PHE A 136 -10.96 20.94 0.60
C PHE A 136 -11.04 19.47 1.00
N ASN A 137 -11.05 18.57 0.02
CA ASN A 137 -11.05 17.11 0.25
C ASN A 137 -9.67 16.57 0.62
N GLU A 138 -8.63 17.37 0.49
CA GLU A 138 -7.26 17.06 0.85
C GLU A 138 -6.48 18.33 1.20
N ASP A 139 -5.30 18.16 1.78
CA ASP A 139 -4.43 19.27 2.16
C ASP A 139 -4.00 20.07 0.92
N VAL A 140 -4.16 21.39 1.00
CA VAL A 140 -3.69 22.29 -0.06
C VAL A 140 -2.21 22.59 0.15
N GLN A 141 -1.33 22.03 -0.68
CA GLN A 141 0.07 22.47 -0.71
C GLN A 141 0.17 23.86 -1.36
N ALA A 142 0.85 24.78 -0.67
CA ALA A 142 1.14 26.11 -1.20
C ALA A 142 2.16 26.01 -2.37
N GLY A 143 1.67 26.08 -3.60
CA GLY A 143 2.51 26.13 -4.81
C GLY A 143 2.67 27.55 -5.37
N THR A 144 3.42 27.68 -6.46
CA THR A 144 3.48 28.90 -7.28
C THR A 144 2.26 28.99 -8.19
N GLY A 145 1.09 29.24 -7.60
CA GLY A 145 -0.18 29.40 -8.32
C GLY A 145 -0.94 30.63 -7.85
N SER A 146 -1.71 31.24 -8.74
CA SER A 146 -2.63 32.32 -8.39
C SER A 146 -4.03 31.75 -8.22
N PHE A 147 -4.64 31.98 -7.06
CA PHE A 147 -6.07 31.71 -6.86
C PHE A 147 -6.85 32.96 -7.20
N VAL A 148 -7.80 32.84 -8.14
CA VAL A 148 -8.69 33.94 -8.54
C VAL A 148 -10.06 33.67 -7.94
N LEU A 149 -10.44 34.48 -6.96
CA LEU A 149 -11.84 34.60 -6.53
C LEU A 149 -12.56 35.49 -7.54
N ARG A 150 -13.67 34.98 -8.11
CA ARG A 150 -14.57 35.75 -8.98
C ARG A 150 -15.93 35.89 -8.31
#